data_AF-A0A6N9V2T1-F1
#
_entry.id   AF-A0A6N9V2T1-F1
#
_cell.length_a   1.000
_cell.length_b   1.000
_cell.length_c   1.000
_cell.angle_alpha   90.00
_cell.angle_beta   90.00
_cell.angle_gamma   90.00
#
_symmetry.space_group_name_H-M   'P 1'
#
loop_
_entity.id
_entity.type
_entity.pdbx_description
1 polymer ?
#
loop_
_entity_poly.entity_id
_entity_poly.type
_entity_poly.pdbx_seq_one_letter_code
_entity_poly.pdbx_strand_id
1 'polypeptide(L)'
;KDERTVTFYLNKPDATFPFVLSAPAFSIVSPDAYPAGKLRESADAVGSGPYTLEDYKAEDHADLVRNATYKGPAKLGNDAVSIRYFKESGAMV
;
A
#
# COMPACT_ATOMS: atom_id res chain seq x y z
N LYS A 1 5.97 9.62 -25.24
CA LYS A 1 5.89 8.56 -24.20
C LYS A 1 4.46 8.07 -24.20
N ASP A 2 4.24 6.76 -24.21
CA ASP A 2 2.91 6.18 -23.99
C ASP A 2 2.58 6.14 -22.49
N GLU A 3 1.31 5.91 -22.16
CA GLU A 3 0.79 5.88 -20.78
C GLU A 3 1.31 4.71 -19.93
N ARG A 4 1.98 3.72 -20.53
CA ARG A 4 2.44 2.50 -19.85
C ARG A 4 3.96 2.41 -19.72
N THR A 5 4.68 3.43 -20.20
CA THR A 5 6.15 3.45 -20.20
C THR A 5 6.66 4.51 -19.23
N VAL A 6 7.34 4.05 -18.18
CA VAL A 6 8.08 4.90 -17.24
C VAL A 6 9.58 4.71 -17.46
N THR A 7 10.32 5.81 -17.49
CA THR A 7 11.79 5.81 -17.65
C THR A 7 12.40 6.55 -16.48
N PHE A 8 13.29 5.88 -15.75
CA PHE A 8 14.05 6.45 -14.65
C PHE A 8 15.47 6.80 -15.12
N TYR A 9 15.92 8.02 -14.84
CA TYR A 9 17.29 8.47 -15.08
C TYR A 9 17.96 8.62 -13.73
N LEU A 10 18.87 7.70 -13.41
CA LEU A 10 19.61 7.72 -12.15
C LEU A 10 20.82 8.65 -12.28
N ASN A 11 21.17 9.35 -11.20
CA ASN A 11 22.36 10.22 -11.16
C ASN A 11 23.69 9.44 -11.08
N LYS A 12 23.62 8.15 -10.73
CA LYS A 12 24.73 7.21 -10.69
C LYS A 12 24.21 5.79 -11.03
N PRO A 13 25.07 4.89 -11.52
CA PRO A 13 24.73 3.49 -11.67
C PRO A 13 24.35 2.86 -10.31
N ASP A 14 23.22 2.14 -10.29
CA ASP A 14 22.76 1.41 -9.12
C ASP A 14 22.06 0.11 -9.55
N ALA A 15 22.73 -1.02 -9.33
CA ALA A 15 22.20 -2.35 -9.66
C ALA A 15 21.08 -2.81 -8.71
N THR A 16 20.92 -2.16 -7.56
CA THR A 16 19.90 -2.50 -6.56
C THR A 16 18.58 -1.77 -6.79
N PHE A 17 18.54 -0.81 -7.73
CA PHE A 17 17.37 0.02 -8.01
C PHE A 17 16.05 -0.78 -8.21
N PRO A 18 16.03 -1.93 -8.89
CA PRO A 18 14.81 -2.74 -8.97
C PRO A 18 14.25 -3.19 -7.62
N PHE A 19 15.10 -3.46 -6.62
CA PHE A 19 14.68 -3.80 -5.26
C PHE A 19 14.24 -2.57 -4.47
N VAL A 20 14.84 -1.41 -4.75
CA VAL A 20 14.38 -0.14 -4.17
C VAL A 20 12.93 0.12 -4.59
N LEU A 21 12.59 -0.12 -5.86
CA LEU A 21 11.22 0.03 -6.38
C LEU A 21 10.19 -0.93 -5.75
N SER A 22 10.62 -2.05 -5.15
CA SER A 22 9.69 -2.98 -4.48
C SER A 22 9.42 -2.63 -3.02
N ALA A 23 10.13 -1.64 -2.47
CA ALA A 23 9.92 -1.20 -1.10
C ALA A 23 8.57 -0.45 -0.94
N PRO A 24 7.90 -0.54 0.23
CA PRO A 24 6.61 0.14 0.45
C PRO A 24 6.63 1.65 0.21
N ALA A 25 7.78 2.31 0.44
CA ALA A 25 7.96 3.75 0.20
C ALA A 25 7.80 4.17 -1.27
N PHE A 26 7.91 3.22 -2.22
CA PHE A 26 7.70 3.44 -3.65
C PHE A 26 6.32 2.97 -4.15
N SER A 27 5.38 2.73 -3.23
CA SER A 27 4.00 2.42 -3.59
C SER A 27 3.39 3.54 -4.44
N ILE A 28 2.69 3.16 -5.51
CA ILE A 28 2.03 4.11 -6.40
C ILE A 28 0.73 4.58 -5.75
N VAL A 29 0.57 5.90 -5.67
CA VAL A 29 -0.61 6.55 -5.10
C VAL A 29 -1.42 7.28 -6.17
N SER A 30 -2.74 7.39 -5.96
CA SER A 30 -3.61 8.18 -6.85
C SER A 30 -3.39 9.67 -6.61
N PRO A 31 -3.12 10.49 -7.65
CA PRO A 31 -2.95 11.94 -7.49
C PRO A 31 -4.23 12.64 -7.02
N ASP A 32 -5.42 12.06 -7.27
CA ASP A 32 -6.70 12.61 -6.80
C ASP A 32 -6.85 12.50 -5.28
N ALA A 33 -6.25 11.45 -4.69
CA ALA A 33 -6.28 11.19 -3.25
C ALA A 33 -5.03 11.74 -2.52
N TYR A 34 -3.91 11.89 -3.23
CA TYR A 34 -2.61 12.31 -2.67
C TYR A 34 -2.11 13.59 -3.34
N PRO A 35 -2.52 14.76 -2.84
CA PRO A 35 -2.12 16.04 -3.39
C PRO A 35 -0.62 16.29 -3.16
N ALA A 36 0.11 16.65 -4.21
CA ALA A 36 1.58 16.70 -4.20
C ALA A 36 2.21 17.67 -3.18
N GLY A 37 1.49 18.69 -2.73
CA GLY A 37 2.02 19.78 -1.91
C GLY A 37 1.40 19.94 -0.53
N LYS A 38 0.57 18.99 -0.09
CA LYS A 38 -0.08 19.08 1.23
C LYS A 38 -0.25 17.70 1.84
N LEU A 39 -0.34 17.66 3.16
CA LEU A 39 -0.69 16.45 3.87
C LEU A 39 -2.12 16.03 3.50
N ARG A 40 -2.34 14.72 3.56
CA ARG A 40 -3.65 14.13 3.43
C ARG A 40 -4.31 14.12 4.80
N GLU A 41 -5.57 14.55 4.86
CA GLU A 41 -6.34 14.67 6.12
C GLU A 41 -7.29 13.48 6.36
N SER A 42 -7.63 12.71 5.32
CA SER A 42 -8.50 11.51 5.45
C SER A 42 -7.70 10.31 5.97
N ALA A 43 -8.30 9.56 6.88
CA ALA A 43 -7.77 8.32 7.45
C ALA A 43 -7.99 7.07 6.56
N ASP A 44 -8.70 7.20 5.44
CA ASP A 44 -8.95 6.06 4.55
C ASP A 44 -7.64 5.57 3.91
N ALA A 45 -7.60 4.35 3.37
CA ALA A 45 -6.47 3.91 2.54
C ALA A 45 -6.94 3.64 1.12
N VAL A 46 -6.25 4.24 0.13
CA VAL A 46 -6.53 4.02 -1.29
C VAL A 46 -5.27 3.48 -1.93
N GLY A 47 -5.38 2.36 -2.64
CA GLY A 47 -4.24 1.73 -3.29
C GLY A 47 -4.65 0.70 -4.32
N SER A 48 -3.66 0.27 -5.12
CA SER A 48 -3.84 -0.74 -6.16
C SER A 48 -3.46 -2.16 -5.70
N GLY A 49 -3.34 -2.37 -4.38
CA GLY A 49 -2.97 -3.65 -3.78
C GLY A 49 -4.10 -4.68 -3.81
N PRO A 50 -3.82 -5.92 -3.37
CA PRO A 50 -4.81 -7.01 -3.37
C PRO A 50 -5.95 -6.83 -2.36
N TYR A 51 -5.81 -5.91 -1.40
CA TYR A 51 -6.84 -5.60 -0.39
C TYR A 51 -7.12 -4.10 -0.34
N THR A 52 -8.33 -3.75 0.09
CA THR A 52 -8.78 -2.41 0.45
C THR A 52 -9.09 -2.34 1.94
N LEU A 53 -8.90 -1.18 2.55
CA LEU A 53 -9.25 -0.94 3.94
C LEU A 53 -10.78 -0.81 4.09
N GLU A 54 -11.36 -1.65 4.92
CA GLU A 54 -12.79 -1.65 5.25
C GLU A 54 -13.06 -0.85 6.53
N ASP A 55 -12.30 -1.14 7.60
CA ASP A 55 -12.38 -0.42 8.86
C ASP A 55 -10.98 -0.15 9.43
N TYR A 56 -10.84 0.97 10.13
CA TYR A 56 -9.62 1.33 10.83
C TYR A 56 -9.91 2.12 12.09
N LYS A 57 -9.33 1.63 13.17
CA LYS A 57 -9.29 2.35 14.43
C LYS A 57 -7.86 2.35 14.97
N ALA A 58 -7.30 3.55 15.08
CA ALA A 58 -5.97 3.77 15.61
C ALA A 58 -5.79 3.07 16.95
N GLU A 59 -4.63 2.43 17.14
CA GLU A 59 -4.26 1.68 18.34
C GLU A 59 -5.14 0.46 18.67
N ASP A 60 -6.07 0.06 17.78
CA ASP A 60 -7.02 -1.02 18.03
C ASP A 60 -7.03 -2.05 16.90
N HIS A 61 -7.47 -1.69 15.69
CA HIS A 61 -7.52 -2.63 14.56
C HIS A 61 -7.45 -1.97 13.18
N ALA A 62 -7.18 -2.78 12.16
CA ALA A 62 -7.37 -2.48 10.75
C ALA A 62 -7.92 -3.72 10.04
N ASP A 63 -9.09 -3.61 9.43
CA ASP A 63 -9.73 -4.68 8.68
C ASP A 63 -9.62 -4.42 7.18
N LEU A 64 -9.14 -5.43 6.46
CA LEU A 64 -8.85 -5.39 5.04
C LEU A 64 -9.70 -6.43 4.33
N VAL A 65 -10.37 -6.03 3.25
CA VAL A 65 -11.15 -6.93 2.39
C VAL A 65 -10.57 -7.00 1.00
N ARG A 66 -10.82 -8.09 0.28
CA ARG A 66 -10.35 -8.30 -1.09
C ARG A 66 -10.67 -7.10 -2.00
N ASN A 67 -9.66 -6.60 -2.70
CA ASN A 67 -9.84 -5.60 -3.73
C ASN A 67 -10.34 -6.24 -5.04
N ALA A 68 -11.62 -6.07 -5.35
CA ALA A 68 -12.24 -6.59 -6.58
C ALA A 68 -11.62 -6.06 -7.89
N THR A 69 -10.90 -4.93 -7.83
CA THR A 69 -10.28 -4.29 -9.00
C THR A 69 -8.78 -4.58 -9.14
N TYR A 70 -8.22 -5.44 -8.29
CA TYR A 70 -6.80 -5.80 -8.35
C TYR A 70 -6.42 -6.48 -9.67
N LYS A 71 -5.36 -5.96 -10.31
CA LYS A 71 -4.85 -6.46 -11.61
C LYS A 71 -3.44 -7.05 -11.53
N GLY A 72 -2.91 -7.21 -10.32
CA GLY A 72 -1.57 -7.75 -10.12
C GLY A 72 -1.55 -9.29 -10.05
N PRO A 73 -0.36 -9.88 -9.86
CA PRO A 73 -0.17 -11.33 -9.96
C PRO A 73 -0.59 -12.13 -8.72
N ALA A 74 -0.92 -11.47 -7.60
CA ALA A 74 -1.25 -12.17 -6.36
C ALA A 74 -2.55 -12.99 -6.47
N LYS A 75 -2.48 -14.26 -6.05
CA LYS A 75 -3.64 -15.15 -5.91
C LYS A 75 -3.97 -15.27 -4.43
N LEU A 76 -5.06 -14.64 -3.99
CA LEU A 76 -5.41 -14.64 -2.56
C LEU A 76 -6.10 -15.94 -2.18
N GLY A 77 -5.65 -16.55 -1.08
CA GLY A 77 -6.24 -17.74 -0.47
C GLY A 77 -7.29 -17.42 0.60
N ASN A 78 -7.63 -16.15 0.78
CA ASN A 78 -8.54 -15.64 1.80
C ASN A 78 -9.28 -14.41 1.26
N ASP A 79 -10.39 -14.05 1.88
CA ASP A 79 -11.23 -12.92 1.46
C ASP A 79 -11.00 -11.65 2.28
N ALA A 80 -10.49 -11.80 3.50
CA ALA A 80 -10.20 -10.69 4.40
C ALA A 80 -8.96 -10.95 5.25
N VAL A 81 -8.38 -9.86 5.77
CA VAL A 81 -7.28 -9.85 6.76
C VAL A 81 -7.68 -8.89 7.88
N SER A 82 -7.70 -9.39 9.11
CA SER A 82 -7.89 -8.55 10.30
C SER A 82 -6.56 -8.36 11.01
N ILE A 83 -6.15 -7.10 11.17
CA ILE A 83 -4.97 -6.71 11.95
C ILE A 83 -5.47 -6.18 13.28
N ARG A 84 -4.96 -6.74 14.37
CA ARG A 84 -5.22 -6.28 15.74
C ARG A 84 -3.94 -5.74 16.35
N TYR A 85 -4.02 -4.54 16.91
CA TYR A 85 -2.89 -3.89 17.55
C TYR A 85 -2.91 -4.19 19.05
N PHE A 86 -1.75 -4.60 19.58
CA PHE A 86 -1.55 -4.87 20.99
C PHE A 86 -0.34 -4.09 21.47
N LYS A 87 -0.48 -3.39 22.60
CA LYS A 87 0.62 -2.63 23.21
C LYS A 87 1.64 -3.51 23.90
N GLU A 88 1.18 -4.64 24.42
CA GLU A 88 1.97 -5.61 25.18
C GLU A 88 1.93 -6.95 24.47
N SER A 89 3.08 -7.58 24.30
CA SER A 89 3.18 -8.91 23.65
C SER A 89 2.41 -9.99 24.43
N GLY A 90 2.32 -9.84 25.76
CA GLY A 90 1.53 -10.75 26.61
C GLY A 90 0.03 -10.76 26.31
N ALA A 91 -0.50 -9.72 25.66
CA ALA A 91 -1.91 -9.68 25.24
C ALA A 91 -2.17 -10.36 23.87
N MET A 92 -1.10 -10.77 23.16
CA MET A 92 -1.20 -11.42 21.84
C MET A 92 -1.34 -12.95 21.90
N VAL A 93 -1.03 -13.56 23.04
CA VAL A 93 -0.93 -15.02 23.22
C VAL A 93 -2.10 -15.60 23.99
#